data_AF-A0A9P8QUD6-F1
#
_entry.id   AF-A0A9P8QUD6-F1
#
_cell.length_a   1.000
_cell.length_b   1.000
_cell.length_c   1.000
_cell.angle_alpha   90.00
_cell.angle_beta   90.00
_cell.angle_gamma   90.00
#
_symmetry.space_group_name_H-M   'P 1'
#
loop_
_entity.id
_entity.type
_entity.pdbx_description
1 polymer ?
#
loop_
_entity_poly.entity_id
_entity_poly.type
_entity_poly.pdbx_seq_one_letter_code
_entity_poly.pdbx_strand_id
1 'polypeptide(L)'
;MPGTGEKDLSAVRSLSDKLNDASGGTSGGTAGKLAHGNAIASSRQGAVSLPNIVTFAQVDSHGSRPSQHGAGPESPRTDTPRRSLSYALRQEADVYYDSRAGTRKEWKRRDRTLQDYYRNNPHLLPQLPFTWHHGRKRWRLFLFAIIAFIDSSVVPIVLYYAMRYAGHVQGWIIFAVVTTIWGGPTYVEFAIRSLRLMKKERFYRPLGTDSRWCFDTLNWTSVVTITAVTALFIVGSAPHNVWLRVLCMPAPAILYCLGGVIALITLFHSMKWPAPFRLSSTAKGDKVLPGVYYFIEDVVAVNARAGRPYREALAARYNASPRFRQMLFVQSLFWSIPALVLAAGLTVIAVVSDIPATVSYGICWAVPFLWCALWGAITVRWCKRDMVRERAEWEEKNPTEKVDATNNGLLATV
;
A
#
# COMPACT_ATOMS: atom_id res chain seq x y z
N MET A 1 16.32 50.41 -36.28
CA MET A 1 15.64 51.68 -36.56
C MET A 1 14.61 51.43 -37.64
N PRO A 2 13.33 51.82 -37.48
CA PRO A 2 12.59 52.07 -36.23
C PRO A 2 12.06 50.70 -35.65
N GLY A 3 11.29 50.55 -34.56
CA GLY A 3 10.49 51.48 -33.74
C GLY A 3 9.01 51.44 -34.20
N THR A 4 7.98 51.20 -33.39
CA THR A 4 7.74 51.22 -31.93
C THR A 4 6.65 50.17 -31.57
N GLY A 5 6.26 49.88 -30.31
CA GLY A 5 6.65 50.40 -29.00
C GLY A 5 6.04 49.56 -27.85
N GLU A 6 6.42 49.87 -26.61
CA GLU A 6 6.19 49.05 -25.41
C GLU A 6 5.15 49.68 -24.47
N LYS A 7 4.19 48.90 -23.95
CA LYS A 7 3.21 49.33 -22.92
C LYS A 7 2.72 48.22 -21.97
N ASP A 8 2.65 48.57 -20.69
CA ASP A 8 1.69 48.14 -19.67
C ASP A 8 1.52 46.63 -19.35
N LEU A 9 2.53 46.06 -18.67
CA LEU A 9 2.40 44.81 -17.87
C LEU A 9 2.22 45.06 -16.36
N SER A 10 2.12 46.32 -15.92
CA SER A 10 1.99 46.73 -14.52
C SER A 10 0.58 46.55 -13.93
N ALA A 11 -0.47 46.65 -14.75
CA ALA A 11 -1.85 46.80 -14.31
C ALA A 11 -2.50 45.54 -13.67
N VAL A 12 -1.93 44.35 -13.87
CA VAL A 12 -2.55 43.07 -13.43
C VAL A 12 -2.24 42.74 -11.96
N ARG A 13 -1.30 43.43 -11.31
CA ARG A 13 -0.80 43.07 -9.97
C ARG A 13 -1.49 43.74 -8.77
N SER A 14 -2.31 44.78 -8.98
CA SER A 14 -2.87 45.59 -7.87
C SER A 14 -4.30 45.22 -7.45
N LEU A 15 -4.87 44.12 -7.96
CA LEU A 15 -6.27 43.72 -7.74
C LEU A 15 -6.47 42.59 -6.71
N SER A 16 -5.39 42.01 -6.17
CA SER A 16 -5.46 40.93 -5.18
C SER A 16 -5.50 41.41 -3.71
N ASP A 17 -4.98 42.61 -3.43
CA ASP A 17 -4.63 43.04 -2.06
C ASP A 17 -5.67 43.98 -1.42
N LYS A 18 -6.91 44.01 -1.92
CA LYS A 18 -8.00 44.89 -1.44
C LYS A 18 -9.31 44.17 -1.09
N LEU A 19 -9.24 42.89 -0.70
CA LEU A 19 -10.41 42.06 -0.39
C LEU A 19 -10.46 41.47 1.03
N ASN A 20 -9.49 41.75 1.91
CA ASN A 20 -9.43 41.19 3.26
C ASN A 20 -9.81 42.15 4.41
N ASP A 21 -9.84 43.47 4.18
CA ASP A 21 -10.00 44.48 5.26
C ASP A 21 -11.29 45.32 5.12
N ALA A 22 -12.48 44.71 5.23
CA ALA A 22 -13.75 45.45 5.40
C ALA A 22 -14.98 44.59 5.84
N SER A 23 -15.08 44.21 7.13
CA SER A 23 -16.40 43.90 7.74
C SER A 23 -16.37 43.87 9.28
N GLY A 24 -16.82 44.96 9.93
CA GLY A 24 -16.86 45.02 11.40
C GLY A 24 -17.71 46.17 11.98
N GLY A 25 -19.00 45.91 12.20
CA GLY A 25 -19.92 46.79 12.95
C GLY A 25 -20.49 48.01 12.19
N THR A 26 -21.59 48.65 12.61
CA THR A 26 -22.60 48.30 13.64
C THR A 26 -23.91 49.09 13.41
N SER A 27 -25.01 48.70 14.11
CA SER A 27 -26.32 49.41 14.28
C SER A 27 -27.32 49.39 13.08
N GLY A 28 -28.66 49.39 13.30
CA GLY A 28 -29.42 49.18 14.54
C GLY A 28 -30.95 49.40 14.43
N GLY A 29 -31.76 48.74 15.29
CA GLY A 29 -33.21 48.96 15.49
C GLY A 29 -34.19 48.02 14.72
N THR A 30 -35.39 47.66 15.20
CA THR A 30 -36.10 47.96 16.48
C THR A 30 -37.24 46.93 16.77
N ALA A 31 -37.55 46.68 18.06
CA ALA A 31 -38.74 46.00 18.65
C ALA A 31 -38.93 44.46 18.46
N GLY A 32 -39.45 43.71 19.44
CA GLY A 32 -39.74 44.03 20.86
C GLY A 32 -40.57 42.95 21.61
N LYS A 33 -40.59 43.03 22.97
CA LYS A 33 -41.29 42.12 23.95
C LYS A 33 -40.71 40.68 24.05
N LEU A 34 -40.78 39.90 25.15
CA LEU A 34 -41.01 39.97 26.63
C LEU A 34 -40.58 38.55 27.16
N ALA A 35 -40.27 38.21 28.43
CA ALA A 35 -39.82 38.91 29.64
C ALA A 35 -39.41 37.85 30.73
N HIS A 36 -38.90 38.32 31.90
CA HIS A 36 -38.47 37.52 33.09
C HIS A 36 -37.25 36.59 32.89
N GLY A 37 -36.40 36.33 33.91
CA GLY A 37 -36.25 37.03 35.18
C GLY A 37 -35.82 36.17 36.39
N ASN A 38 -34.50 36.01 36.62
CA ASN A 38 -33.86 36.25 37.93
C ASN A 38 -32.34 35.98 37.95
N ALA A 39 -31.61 36.73 38.77
CA ALA A 39 -30.25 36.41 39.24
C ALA A 39 -30.35 35.49 40.50
N ILE A 40 -29.31 35.06 41.22
CA ILE A 40 -28.14 35.72 41.86
C ILE A 40 -27.08 34.60 42.05
N ALA A 41 -25.81 34.73 41.64
CA ALA A 41 -24.65 35.33 42.35
C ALA A 41 -24.29 34.67 43.72
N SER A 42 -23.06 34.64 44.25
CA SER A 42 -21.74 35.12 43.77
C SER A 42 -20.59 34.51 44.60
N SER A 43 -19.33 34.64 44.13
CA SER A 43 -18.08 34.66 44.95
C SER A 43 -17.55 33.31 45.53
N ARG A 44 -16.26 33.11 45.84
CA ARG A 44 -15.01 33.92 45.68
C ARG A 44 -13.73 33.04 45.80
N GLN A 45 -12.60 33.52 45.25
CA GLN A 45 -11.16 33.34 45.64
C GLN A 45 -10.72 32.01 46.32
N GLY A 46 -9.82 31.19 45.75
CA GLY A 46 -8.34 31.31 45.79
C GLY A 46 -7.71 30.25 46.73
N ALA A 47 -6.41 29.91 46.80
CA ALA A 47 -5.23 30.06 45.93
C ALA A 47 -4.05 29.15 46.44
N VAL A 48 -2.93 29.03 45.68
CA VAL A 48 -1.53 28.68 46.14
C VAL A 48 -1.07 27.20 46.42
N SER A 49 0.03 26.81 45.73
CA SER A 49 1.17 25.87 45.98
C SER A 49 1.10 24.43 46.60
N LEU A 50 1.69 23.43 45.88
CA LEU A 50 2.93 22.60 46.13
C LEU A 50 3.38 22.19 47.59
N PRO A 51 4.31 21.20 47.80
CA PRO A 51 4.55 19.88 47.14
C PRO A 51 5.09 18.70 48.06
N ASN A 52 5.25 17.49 47.48
CA ASN A 52 6.28 16.44 47.75
C ASN A 52 6.35 15.62 49.09
N ILE A 53 7.28 14.61 49.08
CA ILE A 53 7.83 13.73 50.18
C ILE A 53 6.98 12.45 50.49
N VAL A 54 7.37 11.21 50.09
CA VAL A 54 8.50 10.29 50.46
C VAL A 54 8.15 9.38 51.65
N THR A 55 7.75 8.10 51.44
CA THR A 55 8.54 6.83 51.39
C THR A 55 8.81 6.15 52.75
N PHE A 56 8.30 4.92 52.92
CA PHE A 56 8.86 3.77 53.70
C PHE A 56 8.08 2.48 53.31
N ALA A 57 8.26 1.33 53.97
CA ALA A 57 9.29 0.31 53.73
C ALA A 57 9.02 -0.96 54.60
N GLN A 58 9.90 -1.98 54.50
CA GLN A 58 10.03 -3.17 55.38
C GLN A 58 8.86 -4.20 55.39
N VAL A 59 9.05 -5.47 55.80
CA VAL A 59 10.10 -6.48 55.47
C VAL A 59 9.64 -7.91 55.90
N ASP A 60 10.32 -8.95 55.39
CA ASP A 60 9.98 -10.38 55.28
C ASP A 60 9.71 -11.24 56.54
N SER A 61 9.04 -12.40 56.32
CA SER A 61 9.07 -13.63 57.16
C SER A 61 8.17 -14.77 56.58
N HIS A 62 8.33 -16.09 56.84
CA HIS A 62 9.53 -16.93 57.09
C HIS A 62 9.18 -18.46 57.03
N GLY A 63 10.02 -19.34 56.43
CA GLY A 63 10.18 -20.76 56.86
C GLY A 63 9.77 -21.96 55.96
N SER A 64 10.70 -22.95 55.84
CA SER A 64 10.50 -24.41 55.60
C SER A 64 9.91 -24.92 54.25
N ARG A 65 10.09 -26.19 53.80
CA ARG A 65 11.11 -27.26 53.99
C ARG A 65 11.06 -28.26 52.78
N PRO A 66 12.03 -29.19 52.56
CA PRO A 66 12.26 -29.83 51.24
C PRO A 66 12.15 -31.38 51.16
N SER A 67 12.13 -31.94 49.93
CA SER A 67 12.98 -33.09 49.52
C SER A 67 12.97 -33.39 48.00
N GLN A 68 13.98 -34.17 47.58
CA GLN A 68 14.48 -34.61 46.26
C GLN A 68 13.45 -35.40 45.38
N HIS A 69 13.69 -35.80 44.11
CA HIS A 69 14.91 -36.02 43.28
C HIS A 69 14.67 -35.69 41.79
N GLY A 70 15.73 -35.58 40.99
CA GLY A 70 15.66 -35.60 39.51
C GLY A 70 16.81 -34.87 38.80
N ALA A 71 17.97 -35.51 38.66
CA ALA A 71 19.15 -34.89 38.05
C ALA A 71 19.23 -35.11 36.52
N GLY A 72 19.62 -34.07 35.79
CA GLY A 72 20.01 -34.09 34.38
C GLY A 72 21.11 -33.05 34.15
N PRO A 73 21.99 -33.22 33.14
CA PRO A 73 23.24 -32.45 33.04
C PRO A 73 22.99 -30.96 32.82
N GLU A 74 23.61 -30.12 33.66
CA GLU A 74 23.50 -28.67 33.59
C GLU A 74 24.25 -28.11 32.38
N SER A 75 23.53 -27.46 31.47
CA SER A 75 24.16 -26.48 30.56
C SER A 75 24.66 -25.29 31.39
N PRO A 76 25.92 -24.83 31.25
CA PRO A 76 26.42 -23.68 32.00
C PRO A 76 25.54 -22.43 31.80
N ARG A 77 24.81 -22.03 32.84
CA ARG A 77 24.09 -20.75 32.85
C ARG A 77 25.11 -19.63 33.01
N THR A 78 25.50 -19.04 31.88
CA THR A 78 26.24 -17.77 31.89
C THR A 78 25.28 -16.64 32.26
N ASP A 79 24.97 -16.51 33.56
CA ASP A 79 24.18 -15.42 34.16
C ASP A 79 24.98 -14.10 34.18
N THR A 80 25.52 -13.73 33.02
CA THR A 80 26.07 -12.42 32.73
C THR A 80 24.94 -11.51 32.27
N PRO A 81 24.66 -10.39 32.96
CA PRO A 81 23.69 -9.42 32.46
C PRO A 81 24.19 -8.91 31.11
N ARG A 82 23.31 -8.88 30.10
CA ARG A 82 23.64 -8.64 28.70
C ARG A 82 24.11 -7.20 28.46
N ARG A 83 25.37 -6.92 28.82
CA ARG A 83 26.02 -5.61 28.81
C ARG A 83 25.84 -4.96 27.43
N SER A 84 25.06 -3.89 27.39
CA SER A 84 24.94 -3.06 26.20
C SER A 84 26.28 -2.39 25.95
N LEU A 85 26.98 -2.82 24.90
CA LEU A 85 28.18 -2.15 24.41
C LEU A 85 27.85 -0.67 24.15
N SER A 86 28.78 0.22 24.48
CA SER A 86 28.69 1.63 24.11
C SER A 86 28.62 1.77 22.60
N TYR A 87 28.05 2.86 22.09
CA TYR A 87 27.85 3.05 20.65
C TYR A 87 29.15 2.93 19.83
N ALA A 88 30.30 3.31 20.42
CA ALA A 88 31.63 3.21 19.82
C ALA A 88 32.29 1.81 19.91
N LEU A 89 31.78 0.90 20.75
CA LEU A 89 32.27 -0.49 20.87
C LEU A 89 31.39 -1.50 20.13
N ARG A 90 30.43 -1.02 19.34
CA ARG A 90 29.58 -1.86 18.51
C ARG A 90 30.27 -2.11 17.17
N GLN A 91 30.56 -3.37 16.84
CA GLN A 91 30.97 -3.76 15.49
C GLN A 91 30.01 -3.16 14.47
N GLU A 92 30.54 -2.60 13.38
CA GLU A 92 29.72 -2.14 12.26
C GLU A 92 28.90 -3.33 11.73
N ALA A 93 27.58 -3.14 11.66
CA ALA A 93 26.68 -4.22 11.33
C ALA A 93 26.57 -4.38 9.81
N ASP A 94 26.91 -5.57 9.31
CA ASP A 94 26.70 -6.01 7.93
C ASP A 94 25.39 -5.47 7.35
N VAL A 95 25.48 -4.84 6.16
CA VAL A 95 24.55 -3.84 5.60
C VAL A 95 23.11 -4.00 6.10
N TYR A 96 22.81 -3.19 7.12
CA TYR A 96 21.59 -3.13 7.93
C TYR A 96 20.32 -3.74 7.28
N TYR A 97 20.14 -5.06 7.46
CA TYR A 97 18.98 -5.82 6.97
C TYR A 97 17.71 -5.53 7.79
N ASP A 98 17.17 -4.32 7.63
CA ASP A 98 16.14 -3.83 8.54
C ASP A 98 14.71 -4.27 8.23
N SER A 99 14.48 -5.56 8.47
CA SER A 99 13.15 -6.15 8.61
C SER A 99 12.36 -5.62 9.82
N ARG A 100 12.96 -4.79 10.71
CA ARG A 100 12.32 -4.18 11.89
C ARG A 100 11.85 -2.73 11.63
N ALA A 101 12.47 -1.97 10.72
CA ALA A 101 11.98 -0.67 10.21
C ALA A 101 10.52 -0.77 9.74
N GLY A 102 10.17 -1.87 9.06
CA GLY A 102 8.81 -2.22 8.63
C GLY A 102 7.85 -2.59 9.77
N THR A 103 8.06 -2.07 10.99
CA THR A 103 7.19 -2.21 12.17
C THR A 103 6.77 -0.84 12.72
N ARG A 104 5.58 -0.76 13.32
CA ARG A 104 5.07 0.50 13.89
C ARG A 104 5.83 0.97 15.14
N LYS A 105 6.59 0.10 15.81
CA LYS A 105 7.42 0.50 16.95
C LYS A 105 8.65 1.26 16.46
N GLU A 106 9.34 0.74 15.45
CA GLU A 106 10.53 1.40 14.88
C GLU A 106 10.18 2.68 14.11
N TRP A 107 9.10 2.65 13.32
CA TRP A 107 8.60 3.85 12.63
C TRP A 107 8.24 5.02 13.57
N LYS A 108 7.94 4.75 14.85
CA LYS A 108 7.70 5.79 15.88
C LYS A 108 8.93 6.17 16.71
N ARG A 109 10.02 5.43 16.59
CA ARG A 109 11.27 5.64 17.35
C ARG A 109 12.36 6.33 16.54
N ARG A 110 12.37 6.13 15.22
CA ARG A 110 13.33 6.78 14.32
C ARG A 110 13.10 8.29 14.26
N ASP A 111 14.20 9.03 14.24
CA ASP A 111 14.25 10.49 14.01
C ASP A 111 14.04 10.84 12.53
N ARG A 112 14.61 10.04 11.62
CA ARG A 112 14.70 10.34 10.17
C ARG A 112 13.94 9.34 9.30
N THR A 113 13.64 9.71 8.05
CA THR A 113 13.03 8.77 7.09
C THR A 113 14.07 7.82 6.51
N LEU A 114 13.63 6.72 5.90
CA LEU A 114 14.55 5.85 5.16
C LEU A 114 15.07 6.50 3.87
N GLN A 115 14.35 7.47 3.31
CA GLN A 115 14.84 8.26 2.17
C GLN A 115 16.04 9.11 2.60
N ASP A 116 15.98 9.77 3.75
CA ASP A 116 17.08 10.57 4.29
C ASP A 116 18.29 9.70 4.63
N TYR A 117 18.06 8.53 5.24
CA TYR A 117 19.13 7.58 5.56
C TYR A 117 19.90 7.13 4.31
N TYR A 118 19.22 6.67 3.26
CA TYR A 118 19.88 6.24 2.03
C TYR A 118 20.46 7.42 1.22
N ARG A 119 19.86 8.62 1.30
CA ARG A 119 20.42 9.84 0.70
C ARG A 119 21.78 10.23 1.31
N ASN A 120 21.95 9.99 2.61
CA ASN A 120 23.20 10.24 3.32
C ASN A 120 24.22 9.08 3.19
N ASN A 121 23.80 7.91 2.69
CA ASN A 121 24.65 6.71 2.54
C ASN A 121 24.57 6.17 1.10
N PRO A 122 25.03 6.94 0.09
CA PRO A 122 24.80 6.63 -1.33
C PRO A 122 25.48 5.35 -1.81
N HIS A 123 26.46 4.82 -1.07
CA HIS A 123 27.12 3.54 -1.36
C HIS A 123 26.20 2.32 -1.06
N LEU A 124 25.19 2.48 -0.20
CA LEU A 124 24.28 1.39 0.19
C LEU A 124 23.12 1.21 -0.80
N LEU A 125 23.03 0.04 -1.45
CA LEU A 125 21.85 -0.33 -2.25
C LEU A 125 20.58 -0.33 -1.37
N PRO A 126 19.57 0.50 -1.65
CA PRO A 126 18.42 0.62 -0.75
C PRO A 126 17.63 -0.69 -0.64
N GLN A 127 17.59 -1.26 0.57
CA GLN A 127 16.91 -2.51 0.86
C GLN A 127 15.41 -2.28 1.09
N LEU A 128 14.58 -3.13 0.48
CA LEU A 128 13.14 -3.12 0.68
C LEU A 128 12.79 -3.86 2.00
N PRO A 129 12.09 -3.24 2.98
CA PRO A 129 11.78 -3.83 4.29
C PRO A 129 10.62 -4.85 4.24
N PHE A 130 10.58 -5.66 3.17
CA PHE A 130 9.66 -6.77 2.94
C PHE A 130 10.39 -7.85 2.14
N THR A 131 10.55 -9.04 2.72
CA THR A 131 11.18 -10.18 2.05
C THR A 131 10.27 -11.40 2.01
N TRP A 132 10.29 -12.12 0.88
CA TRP A 132 9.49 -13.33 0.68
C TRP A 132 10.04 -14.55 1.46
N HIS A 133 11.35 -14.54 1.75
CA HIS A 133 12.03 -15.67 2.38
C HIS A 133 11.70 -15.83 3.88
N HIS A 134 11.33 -14.77 4.61
CA HIS A 134 11.22 -14.81 6.07
C HIS A 134 9.93 -14.18 6.63
N GLY A 135 9.28 -14.91 7.55
CA GLY A 135 8.24 -14.38 8.45
C GLY A 135 6.78 -14.54 8.02
N ARG A 136 5.87 -14.43 9.00
CA ARG A 136 4.40 -14.62 8.85
C ARG A 136 3.70 -13.64 7.90
N LYS A 137 4.37 -12.56 7.44
CA LYS A 137 3.82 -11.60 6.47
C LYS A 137 3.56 -12.26 5.09
N ARG A 138 4.45 -13.15 4.62
CA ARG A 138 4.31 -13.81 3.31
C ARG A 138 3.04 -14.66 3.22
N TRP A 139 2.80 -15.49 4.24
CA TRP A 139 1.67 -16.41 4.29
C TRP A 139 0.33 -15.67 4.26
N ARG A 140 0.25 -14.50 4.90
CA ARG A 140 -0.95 -13.65 4.85
C ARG A 140 -1.22 -13.12 3.43
N LEU A 141 -0.18 -12.69 2.71
CA LEU A 141 -0.34 -12.16 1.34
C LEU A 141 -0.65 -13.28 0.34
N PHE A 142 -0.01 -14.45 0.49
CA PHE A 142 -0.24 -15.65 -0.32
C PHE A 142 -1.65 -16.24 -0.09
N LEU A 143 -2.06 -16.41 1.16
CA LEU A 143 -3.41 -16.88 1.51
C LEU A 143 -4.49 -15.86 1.09
N PHE A 144 -4.23 -14.56 1.19
CA PHE A 144 -5.11 -13.54 0.62
C PHE A 144 -5.24 -13.69 -0.90
N ALA A 145 -4.13 -13.83 -1.63
CA ALA A 145 -4.15 -14.00 -3.08
C ALA A 145 -4.88 -15.29 -3.51
N ILE A 146 -4.69 -16.41 -2.80
CA ILE A 146 -5.41 -17.67 -3.07
C ILE A 146 -6.90 -17.55 -2.75
N ILE A 147 -7.29 -16.96 -1.61
CA ILE A 147 -8.71 -16.78 -1.29
C ILE A 147 -9.37 -15.85 -2.33
N ALA A 148 -8.73 -14.73 -2.68
CA ALA A 148 -9.23 -13.82 -3.72
C ALA A 148 -9.32 -14.52 -5.09
N PHE A 149 -8.37 -15.39 -5.44
CA PHE A 149 -8.42 -16.19 -6.67
C PHE A 149 -9.59 -17.18 -6.68
N ILE A 150 -9.81 -17.91 -5.59
CA ILE A 150 -10.90 -18.89 -5.45
C ILE A 150 -12.27 -18.17 -5.50
N ASP A 151 -12.44 -17.13 -4.69
CA ASP A 151 -13.60 -16.22 -4.64
C ASP A 151 -13.91 -15.63 -6.03
N SER A 152 -12.88 -15.11 -6.71
CA SER A 152 -13.06 -14.38 -7.96
C SER A 152 -13.22 -15.26 -9.20
N SER A 153 -12.86 -16.56 -9.16
CA SER A 153 -12.84 -17.41 -10.37
C SER A 153 -13.49 -18.79 -10.18
N VAL A 154 -13.05 -19.55 -9.19
CA VAL A 154 -13.54 -20.91 -8.95
C VAL A 154 -15.00 -20.88 -8.52
N VAL A 155 -15.37 -19.95 -7.63
CA VAL A 155 -16.73 -19.87 -7.08
C VAL A 155 -17.79 -19.59 -8.16
N PRO A 156 -17.68 -18.54 -9.02
CA PRO A 156 -18.64 -18.33 -10.12
C PRO A 156 -18.77 -19.53 -11.07
N ILE A 157 -17.64 -20.09 -11.51
CA ILE A 157 -17.61 -21.23 -12.44
C ILE A 157 -18.30 -22.46 -11.81
N VAL A 158 -17.86 -22.88 -10.63
CA VAL A 158 -18.37 -24.09 -9.97
C VAL A 158 -19.84 -23.95 -9.60
N LEU A 159 -20.26 -22.81 -9.03
CA LEU A 159 -21.67 -22.55 -8.70
C LEU A 159 -22.55 -22.57 -9.95
N TYR A 160 -22.11 -21.91 -11.04
CA TYR A 160 -22.84 -21.88 -12.30
C TYR A 160 -23.04 -23.28 -12.88
N TYR A 161 -21.96 -24.03 -13.11
CA TYR A 161 -22.05 -25.35 -13.75
C TYR A 161 -22.76 -26.37 -12.84
N ALA A 162 -22.49 -26.39 -11.52
CA ALA A 162 -23.14 -27.32 -10.60
C ALA A 162 -24.67 -27.08 -10.54
N MET A 163 -25.12 -25.85 -10.30
CA MET A 163 -26.55 -25.57 -10.22
C MET A 163 -27.26 -25.71 -11.58
N ARG A 164 -26.58 -25.40 -12.70
CA ARG A 164 -27.18 -25.48 -14.04
C ARG A 164 -27.37 -26.92 -14.54
N TYR A 165 -26.44 -27.82 -14.23
CA TYR A 165 -26.41 -29.18 -14.79
C TYR A 165 -26.78 -30.29 -13.79
N ALA A 166 -26.44 -30.16 -12.51
CA ALA A 166 -26.82 -31.15 -11.48
C ALA A 166 -28.07 -30.72 -10.70
N GLY A 167 -28.25 -29.42 -10.44
CA GLY A 167 -29.42 -28.90 -9.72
C GLY A 167 -30.61 -28.52 -10.61
N HIS A 168 -30.45 -28.52 -11.95
CA HIS A 168 -31.44 -28.04 -12.93
C HIS A 168 -32.06 -26.67 -12.62
N VAL A 169 -31.34 -25.81 -11.90
CA VAL A 169 -31.87 -24.55 -11.31
C VAL A 169 -32.09 -23.48 -12.39
N GLN A 170 -33.14 -22.67 -12.21
CA GLN A 170 -33.41 -21.50 -13.07
C GLN A 170 -32.28 -20.46 -12.97
N GLY A 171 -31.89 -19.88 -14.11
CA GLY A 171 -30.72 -19.01 -14.22
C GLY A 171 -30.70 -17.81 -13.28
N TRP A 172 -31.85 -17.18 -13.00
CA TRP A 172 -31.92 -16.02 -12.12
C TRP A 172 -31.58 -16.37 -10.66
N ILE A 173 -31.95 -17.57 -10.19
CA ILE A 173 -31.57 -18.08 -8.86
C ILE A 173 -30.07 -18.33 -8.81
N ILE A 174 -29.52 -19.00 -9.84
CA ILE A 174 -28.08 -19.28 -9.97
C ILE A 174 -27.28 -17.98 -9.84
N PHE A 175 -27.67 -16.93 -10.57
CA PHE A 175 -26.94 -15.68 -10.58
C PHE A 175 -27.23 -14.75 -9.41
N ALA A 176 -28.39 -14.85 -8.75
CA ALA A 176 -28.61 -14.23 -7.44
C ALA A 176 -27.64 -14.80 -6.39
N VAL A 177 -27.50 -16.13 -6.34
CA VAL A 177 -26.56 -16.82 -5.44
C VAL A 177 -25.11 -16.47 -5.76
N VAL A 178 -24.70 -16.54 -7.04
CA VAL A 178 -23.34 -16.15 -7.45
C VAL A 178 -23.05 -14.68 -7.11
N THR A 179 -23.97 -13.74 -7.39
CA THR A 179 -23.75 -12.30 -7.11
C THR A 179 -23.70 -11.99 -5.62
N THR A 180 -24.42 -12.75 -4.78
CA THR A 180 -24.41 -12.58 -3.32
C THR A 180 -23.12 -13.09 -2.68
N ILE A 181 -22.55 -14.18 -3.21
CA ILE A 181 -21.31 -14.78 -2.68
C ILE A 181 -20.06 -14.09 -3.25
N TRP A 182 -20.07 -13.79 -4.55
CA TRP A 182 -18.88 -13.32 -5.27
C TRP A 182 -18.34 -12.01 -4.72
N GLY A 183 -17.04 -11.99 -4.47
CA GLY A 183 -16.31 -10.82 -4.03
C GLY A 183 -16.42 -10.57 -2.53
N GLY A 184 -17.14 -11.37 -1.74
CA GLY A 184 -17.30 -11.17 -0.29
C GLY A 184 -15.96 -10.93 0.46
N PRO A 185 -15.00 -11.87 0.40
CA PRO A 185 -13.63 -11.68 0.90
C PRO A 185 -12.92 -10.44 0.32
N THR A 186 -13.15 -10.15 -0.95
CA THR A 186 -12.53 -9.04 -1.69
C THR A 186 -13.05 -7.68 -1.21
N TYR A 187 -14.38 -7.52 -1.05
CA TYR A 187 -15.02 -6.36 -0.45
C TYR A 187 -14.59 -6.17 1.00
N VAL A 188 -14.44 -7.24 1.77
CA VAL A 188 -13.98 -7.18 3.17
C VAL A 188 -12.55 -6.66 3.27
N GLU A 189 -11.58 -7.18 2.51
CA GLU A 189 -10.21 -6.60 2.55
C GLU A 189 -10.16 -5.21 1.91
N PHE A 190 -11.01 -4.87 0.93
CA PHE A 190 -11.15 -3.48 0.43
C PHE A 190 -11.68 -2.51 1.49
N ALA A 191 -12.71 -2.90 2.25
CA ALA A 191 -13.23 -2.12 3.38
C ALA A 191 -12.15 -1.97 4.47
N ILE A 192 -11.46 -3.07 4.83
CA ILE A 192 -10.38 -3.01 5.82
C ILE A 192 -9.18 -2.20 5.28
N ARG A 193 -8.89 -2.19 3.97
CA ARG A 193 -7.88 -1.34 3.32
C ARG A 193 -8.26 0.14 3.44
N SER A 194 -9.48 0.51 3.10
CA SER A 194 -10.01 1.86 3.25
C SER A 194 -9.98 2.33 4.72
N LEU A 195 -10.34 1.45 5.66
CA LEU A 195 -10.22 1.70 7.11
C LEU A 195 -8.75 1.79 7.60
N ARG A 196 -7.79 1.13 6.95
CA ARG A 196 -6.35 1.30 7.25
C ARG A 196 -5.85 2.67 6.81
N LEU A 197 -6.35 3.21 5.69
CA LEU A 197 -5.98 4.51 5.14
C LEU A 197 -6.62 5.71 5.89
N MET A 198 -7.90 5.60 6.24
CA MET A 198 -8.67 6.66 6.92
C MET A 198 -8.26 6.89 8.40
N LYS A 199 -7.48 5.98 9.00
CA LYS A 199 -7.05 6.10 10.42
C LYS A 199 -6.22 7.36 10.67
N LYS A 200 -6.34 7.89 11.90
CA LYS A 200 -5.55 9.04 12.39
C LYS A 200 -4.03 8.76 12.33
N GLU A 201 -3.61 7.53 12.60
CA GLU A 201 -2.21 7.10 12.52
C GLU A 201 -1.73 7.05 11.05
N ARG A 202 -0.74 7.89 10.71
CA ARG A 202 -0.25 8.10 9.33
C ARG A 202 0.44 6.88 8.67
N PHE A 203 0.67 5.80 9.42
CA PHE A 203 1.54 4.67 9.04
C PHE A 203 1.22 4.00 7.69
N TYR A 204 -0.05 3.95 7.26
CA TYR A 204 -0.45 3.31 5.99
C TYR A 204 -0.71 4.29 4.84
N ARG A 205 -0.65 5.58 5.07
CA ARG A 205 -1.01 6.62 4.07
C ARG A 205 0.18 6.90 3.14
N PRO A 206 -0.04 7.34 1.88
CA PRO A 206 1.04 7.77 0.99
C PRO A 206 1.95 8.85 1.56
N LEU A 207 3.11 9.04 0.92
CA LEU A 207 4.09 10.06 1.29
C LEU A 207 3.63 11.46 0.85
N GLY A 208 4.13 12.50 1.54
CA GLY A 208 3.80 13.90 1.26
C GLY A 208 2.33 14.30 1.47
N THR A 209 1.55 13.54 2.26
CA THR A 209 0.14 13.87 2.55
C THR A 209 -0.29 13.54 3.98
N ASP A 210 -1.00 14.49 4.58
CA ASP A 210 -1.53 14.42 5.94
C ASP A 210 -3.06 14.45 6.00
N SER A 211 -3.75 14.59 4.86
CA SER A 211 -5.21 14.46 4.77
C SER A 211 -5.64 13.00 4.95
N ARG A 212 -6.67 12.75 5.78
CA ARG A 212 -7.23 11.40 6.00
C ARG A 212 -8.00 10.84 4.81
N TRP A 213 -8.37 11.70 3.87
CA TRP A 213 -9.17 11.37 2.68
C TRP A 213 -8.33 11.08 1.44
N CYS A 214 -7.00 11.16 1.57
CA CYS A 214 -6.07 10.85 0.49
C CYS A 214 -5.90 9.33 0.35
N PHE A 215 -6.88 8.69 -0.29
CA PHE A 215 -6.76 7.30 -0.75
C PHE A 215 -5.65 7.16 -1.81
N ASP A 216 -5.11 5.96 -1.93
CA ASP A 216 -4.01 5.64 -2.84
C ASP A 216 -4.52 5.02 -4.16
N THR A 217 -3.65 5.00 -5.18
CA THR A 217 -3.99 4.65 -6.56
C THR A 217 -4.62 3.26 -6.66
N LEU A 218 -4.12 2.28 -5.91
CA LEU A 218 -4.74 0.95 -5.88
C LEU A 218 -6.16 1.01 -5.28
N ASN A 219 -6.41 1.79 -4.23
CA ASN A 219 -7.75 1.89 -3.64
C ASN A 219 -8.75 2.52 -4.63
N TRP A 220 -8.35 3.54 -5.39
CA TRP A 220 -9.16 4.09 -6.47
C TRP A 220 -9.37 3.09 -7.63
N THR A 221 -8.34 2.34 -8.00
CA THR A 221 -8.45 1.25 -8.99
C THR A 221 -9.44 0.18 -8.52
N SER A 222 -9.41 -0.19 -7.23
CA SER A 222 -10.37 -1.11 -6.63
C SER A 222 -11.80 -0.57 -6.67
N VAL A 223 -12.02 0.73 -6.39
CA VAL A 223 -13.35 1.35 -6.56
C VAL A 223 -13.85 1.21 -7.99
N VAL A 224 -13.06 1.63 -8.98
CA VAL A 224 -13.43 1.53 -10.41
C VAL A 224 -13.73 0.09 -10.81
N THR A 225 -12.88 -0.86 -10.40
CA THR A 225 -13.03 -2.30 -10.71
C THR A 225 -14.29 -2.88 -10.07
N ILE A 226 -14.54 -2.59 -8.78
CA ILE A 226 -15.73 -3.03 -8.06
C ILE A 226 -16.98 -2.45 -8.71
N THR A 227 -17.04 -1.13 -8.93
CA THR A 227 -18.20 -0.48 -9.55
C THR A 227 -18.50 -1.04 -10.94
N ALA A 228 -17.49 -1.24 -11.79
CA ALA A 228 -17.68 -1.83 -13.12
C ALA A 228 -18.22 -3.26 -13.06
N VAL A 229 -17.65 -4.12 -12.21
CA VAL A 229 -18.06 -5.52 -12.11
C VAL A 229 -19.42 -5.68 -11.43
N THR A 230 -19.67 -4.97 -10.33
CA THR A 230 -20.98 -4.99 -9.64
C THR A 230 -22.09 -4.45 -10.56
N ALA A 231 -21.82 -3.43 -11.39
CA ALA A 231 -22.78 -2.98 -12.40
C ALA A 231 -23.08 -4.05 -13.46
N LEU A 232 -22.05 -4.75 -13.97
CA LEU A 232 -22.24 -5.86 -14.92
C LEU A 232 -23.03 -7.03 -14.31
N PHE A 233 -22.80 -7.37 -13.04
CA PHE A 233 -23.62 -8.34 -12.33
C PHE A 233 -25.07 -7.90 -12.23
N ILE A 234 -25.34 -6.69 -11.71
CA ILE A 234 -26.70 -6.16 -11.54
C ILE A 234 -27.46 -6.11 -12.88
N VAL A 235 -26.85 -5.55 -13.93
CA VAL A 235 -27.49 -5.46 -15.26
C VAL A 235 -27.69 -6.84 -15.88
N GLY A 236 -26.74 -7.76 -15.69
CA GLY A 236 -26.86 -9.11 -16.21
C GLY A 236 -27.91 -9.97 -15.50
N SER A 237 -28.10 -9.80 -14.18
CA SER A 237 -28.99 -10.61 -13.34
C SER A 237 -30.38 -10.00 -13.08
N ALA A 238 -30.61 -8.72 -13.36
CA ALA A 238 -31.90 -8.08 -13.15
C ALA A 238 -33.06 -8.67 -13.98
N PRO A 239 -32.88 -9.10 -15.25
CA PRO A 239 -33.94 -9.76 -16.01
C PRO A 239 -34.15 -11.21 -15.55
N HIS A 240 -35.41 -11.65 -15.41
CA HIS A 240 -35.76 -13.05 -15.16
C HIS A 240 -35.14 -14.00 -16.21
N ASN A 241 -35.12 -13.57 -17.47
CA ASN A 241 -34.36 -14.19 -18.56
C ASN A 241 -32.94 -13.62 -18.59
N VAL A 242 -32.10 -14.11 -17.65
CA VAL A 242 -30.75 -13.60 -17.35
C VAL A 242 -29.88 -13.40 -18.60
N TRP A 243 -29.24 -12.23 -18.69
CA TRP A 243 -28.35 -11.88 -19.79
C TRP A 243 -26.95 -12.48 -19.62
N LEU A 244 -26.84 -13.79 -19.84
CA LEU A 244 -25.61 -14.57 -19.65
C LEU A 244 -24.37 -13.98 -20.35
N ARG A 245 -24.54 -13.35 -21.54
CA ARG A 245 -23.45 -12.66 -22.25
C ARG A 245 -22.89 -11.45 -21.48
N VAL A 246 -23.75 -10.68 -20.80
CA VAL A 246 -23.31 -9.59 -19.91
C VAL A 246 -22.57 -10.17 -18.70
N LEU A 247 -23.02 -11.31 -18.17
CA LEU A 247 -22.36 -12.02 -17.07
C LEU A 247 -21.08 -12.78 -17.46
N CYS A 248 -20.69 -12.76 -18.75
CA CYS A 248 -19.34 -13.14 -19.19
C CYS A 248 -18.33 -11.99 -18.99
N MET A 249 -18.78 -10.73 -18.95
CA MET A 249 -17.92 -9.54 -18.93
C MET A 249 -17.25 -9.16 -17.59
N PRO A 250 -17.70 -9.59 -16.39
CA PRO A 250 -17.01 -9.30 -15.13
C PRO A 250 -15.49 -9.55 -15.12
N ALA A 251 -15.03 -10.73 -15.51
CA ALA A 251 -13.60 -11.05 -15.48
C ALA A 251 -12.78 -10.30 -16.56
N PRO A 252 -13.25 -10.13 -17.80
CA PRO A 252 -12.70 -9.15 -18.75
C PRO A 252 -12.69 -7.70 -18.22
N ALA A 253 -13.72 -7.27 -17.48
CA ALA A 253 -13.76 -5.93 -16.89
C ALA A 253 -12.69 -5.72 -15.81
N ILE A 254 -12.36 -6.76 -15.02
CA ILE A 254 -11.20 -6.72 -14.11
C ILE A 254 -9.89 -6.48 -14.90
N LEU A 255 -9.70 -7.17 -16.03
CA LEU A 255 -8.54 -6.94 -16.89
C LEU A 255 -8.51 -5.53 -17.50
N TYR A 256 -9.64 -5.00 -17.96
CA TYR A 256 -9.75 -3.62 -18.45
C TYR A 256 -9.44 -2.59 -17.35
N CYS A 257 -10.00 -2.72 -16.15
CA CYS A 257 -9.79 -1.77 -15.07
C CYS A 257 -8.35 -1.80 -14.53
N LEU A 258 -7.80 -3.00 -14.24
CA LEU A 258 -6.43 -3.12 -13.73
C LEU A 258 -5.39 -2.82 -14.83
N GLY A 259 -5.52 -3.45 -15.99
CA GLY A 259 -4.61 -3.29 -17.12
C GLY A 259 -4.66 -1.87 -17.71
N GLY A 260 -5.85 -1.29 -17.84
CA GLY A 260 -6.07 0.06 -18.35
C GLY A 260 -5.53 1.16 -17.43
N VAL A 261 -5.68 1.04 -16.11
CA VAL A 261 -5.09 2.01 -15.17
C VAL A 261 -3.56 1.90 -15.16
N ILE A 262 -2.99 0.69 -15.21
CA ILE A 262 -1.53 0.51 -15.33
C ILE A 262 -1.04 1.07 -16.69
N ALA A 263 -1.75 0.83 -17.79
CA ALA A 263 -1.43 1.38 -19.11
C ALA A 263 -1.44 2.91 -19.09
N LEU A 264 -2.52 3.53 -18.61
CA LEU A 264 -2.70 4.98 -18.59
C LEU A 264 -1.60 5.68 -17.76
N ILE A 265 -1.30 5.17 -16.57
CA ILE A 265 -0.23 5.74 -15.73
C ILE A 265 1.14 5.56 -16.40
N THR A 266 1.38 4.42 -17.06
CA THR A 266 2.64 4.15 -17.78
C THR A 266 2.77 5.00 -19.05
N LEU A 267 1.65 5.33 -19.72
CA LEU A 267 1.60 6.29 -20.80
C LEU A 267 2.03 7.67 -20.31
N PHE A 268 1.42 8.19 -19.23
CA PHE A 268 1.81 9.46 -18.62
C PHE A 268 3.32 9.49 -18.25
N HIS A 269 3.84 8.40 -17.67
CA HIS A 269 5.27 8.25 -17.40
C HIS A 269 6.13 8.35 -18.68
N SER A 270 5.77 7.61 -19.73
CA SER A 270 6.51 7.56 -21.00
C SER A 270 6.50 8.90 -21.75
N MET A 271 5.34 9.58 -21.78
CA MET A 271 5.15 10.90 -22.37
C MET A 271 5.73 12.04 -21.49
N LYS A 272 6.27 11.70 -20.31
CA LYS A 272 6.81 12.64 -19.31
C LYS A 272 5.77 13.67 -18.82
N TRP A 273 4.48 13.36 -18.93
CA TRP A 273 3.41 14.25 -18.50
C TRP A 273 3.37 14.38 -16.97
N PRO A 274 3.10 15.59 -16.43
CA PRO A 274 2.98 15.79 -14.99
C PRO A 274 1.74 15.10 -14.44
N ALA A 275 1.77 14.70 -13.16
CA ALA A 275 0.64 14.04 -12.51
C ALA A 275 -0.57 15.00 -12.42
N PRO A 276 -1.71 14.73 -13.08
CA PRO A 276 -2.84 15.67 -13.17
C PRO A 276 -3.58 15.80 -11.82
N PHE A 277 -3.53 14.74 -11.02
CA PHE A 277 -3.94 14.65 -9.63
C PHE A 277 -2.93 13.77 -8.89
N ARG A 278 -3.09 13.58 -7.57
CA ARG A 278 -2.14 12.80 -6.77
C ARG A 278 -2.19 11.30 -7.12
N LEU A 279 -1.05 10.71 -7.47
CA LEU A 279 -0.89 9.27 -7.68
C LEU A 279 -0.11 8.67 -6.50
N SER A 280 -0.81 8.12 -5.52
CA SER A 280 -0.29 7.68 -4.22
C SER A 280 0.73 8.67 -3.62
N SER A 281 2.03 8.34 -3.65
CA SER A 281 3.10 9.17 -3.07
C SER A 281 3.58 10.32 -3.98
N THR A 282 3.26 10.30 -5.28
CA THR A 282 3.54 11.37 -6.25
C THR A 282 2.50 12.48 -6.12
N ALA A 283 2.93 13.73 -5.87
CA ALA A 283 2.04 14.88 -5.75
C ALA A 283 1.47 15.31 -7.12
N LYS A 284 0.44 16.18 -7.11
CA LYS A 284 -0.04 16.82 -8.35
C LYS A 284 1.08 17.72 -8.91
N GLY A 285 1.38 17.60 -10.19
CA GLY A 285 2.47 18.31 -10.87
C GLY A 285 3.79 17.55 -10.93
N ASP A 286 4.02 16.57 -10.05
CA ASP A 286 5.24 15.76 -10.05
C ASP A 286 5.34 14.87 -11.30
N LYS A 287 6.57 14.40 -11.59
CA LYS A 287 6.82 13.39 -12.63
C LYS A 287 6.18 12.05 -12.26
N VAL A 288 5.28 11.56 -13.12
CA VAL A 288 4.62 10.26 -12.99
C VAL A 288 5.64 9.11 -13.08
N LEU A 289 5.43 8.05 -12.30
CA LEU A 289 6.24 6.82 -12.27
C LEU A 289 5.54 5.67 -13.03
N PRO A 290 6.22 4.57 -13.40
CA PRO A 290 5.56 3.45 -14.10
C PRO A 290 4.39 2.86 -13.31
N GLY A 291 3.32 2.42 -13.97
CA GLY A 291 2.08 2.01 -13.29
C GLY A 291 2.27 0.96 -12.19
N VAL A 292 3.14 -0.03 -12.41
CA VAL A 292 3.44 -1.09 -11.42
C VAL A 292 4.19 -0.58 -10.18
N TYR A 293 4.87 0.57 -10.23
CA TYR A 293 5.44 1.21 -9.03
C TYR A 293 4.36 1.45 -7.98
N TYR A 294 3.26 2.10 -8.39
CA TYR A 294 2.17 2.46 -7.48
C TYR A 294 1.44 1.22 -6.93
N PHE A 295 1.22 0.21 -7.77
CA PHE A 295 0.57 -1.03 -7.35
C PHE A 295 1.44 -1.79 -6.32
N ILE A 296 2.76 -1.89 -6.55
CA ILE A 296 3.69 -2.51 -5.58
C ILE A 296 3.75 -1.69 -4.29
N GLU A 297 3.84 -0.36 -4.39
CA GLU A 297 3.83 0.55 -3.24
C GLU A 297 2.58 0.32 -2.38
N ASP A 298 1.41 0.30 -3.01
CA ASP A 298 0.10 0.30 -2.36
C ASP A 298 -0.31 -1.08 -1.81
N VAL A 299 0.02 -2.18 -2.51
CA VAL A 299 -0.21 -3.55 -2.00
C VAL A 299 0.67 -3.81 -0.78
N VAL A 300 1.98 -3.54 -0.87
CA VAL A 300 2.91 -3.94 0.19
C VAL A 300 2.81 -3.02 1.41
N ALA A 301 2.57 -1.72 1.20
CA ALA A 301 2.33 -0.81 2.32
C ALA A 301 1.08 -1.22 3.14
N VAL A 302 -0.05 -1.52 2.49
CA VAL A 302 -1.35 -1.64 3.18
C VAL A 302 -1.82 -3.09 3.37
N ASN A 303 -1.74 -3.97 2.37
CA ASN A 303 -2.17 -5.38 2.49
C ASN A 303 -1.11 -6.22 3.21
N ALA A 304 0.17 -6.14 2.80
CA ALA A 304 1.27 -6.78 3.52
C ALA A 304 1.67 -6.07 4.83
N ARG A 305 1.03 -4.93 5.11
CA ARG A 305 1.16 -4.11 6.33
C ARG A 305 2.57 -3.56 6.59
N ALA A 306 3.34 -3.25 5.56
CA ALA A 306 4.70 -2.70 5.70
C ALA A 306 4.74 -1.17 5.94
N GLY A 307 3.67 -0.43 5.59
CA GLY A 307 3.49 1.00 5.86
C GLY A 307 4.45 1.93 5.12
N ARG A 308 4.53 3.19 5.60
CA ARG A 308 5.43 4.24 5.08
C ARG A 308 6.91 3.81 4.96
N PRO A 309 7.52 3.04 5.90
CA PRO A 309 8.89 2.54 5.73
C PRO A 309 9.11 1.80 4.40
N TYR A 310 8.12 1.05 3.91
CA TYR A 310 8.23 0.41 2.60
C TYR A 310 8.13 1.41 1.44
N ARG A 311 7.19 2.37 1.50
CA ARG A 311 7.07 3.43 0.48
C ARG A 311 8.38 4.24 0.36
N GLU A 312 8.97 4.59 1.50
CA GLU A 312 10.22 5.35 1.58
C GLU A 312 11.40 4.57 0.98
N ALA A 313 11.56 3.29 1.34
CA ALA A 313 12.61 2.44 0.81
C ALA A 313 12.43 2.12 -0.68
N LEU A 314 11.18 1.95 -1.15
CA LEU A 314 10.86 1.74 -2.57
C LEU A 314 11.24 2.96 -3.41
N ALA A 315 10.87 4.16 -2.95
CA ALA A 315 11.26 5.42 -3.57
C ALA A 315 12.78 5.64 -3.55
N ALA A 316 13.45 5.33 -2.43
CA ALA A 316 14.92 5.41 -2.34
C ALA A 316 15.60 4.49 -3.36
N ARG A 317 15.17 3.22 -3.44
CA ARG A 317 15.70 2.25 -4.43
C ARG A 317 15.42 2.70 -5.86
N TYR A 318 14.21 3.19 -6.13
CA TYR A 318 13.83 3.69 -7.44
C TYR A 318 14.68 4.90 -7.87
N ASN A 319 14.98 5.83 -6.96
CA ASN A 319 15.84 6.96 -7.27
C ASN A 319 17.31 6.55 -7.47
N ALA A 320 17.80 5.60 -6.66
CA ALA A 320 19.18 5.12 -6.71
C ALA A 320 19.50 4.23 -7.92
N SER A 321 18.61 3.29 -8.28
CA SER A 321 18.94 2.16 -9.17
C SER A 321 18.35 2.31 -10.59
N PRO A 322 19.17 2.52 -11.65
CA PRO A 322 18.70 2.54 -13.03
C PRO A 322 18.05 1.22 -13.46
N ARG A 323 18.63 0.08 -13.06
CA ARG A 323 18.08 -1.26 -13.36
C ARG A 323 16.70 -1.47 -12.73
N PHE A 324 16.49 -1.03 -11.48
CA PHE A 324 15.19 -1.14 -10.83
C PHE A 324 14.11 -0.30 -11.53
N ARG A 325 14.45 0.92 -11.95
CA ARG A 325 13.55 1.78 -12.76
C ARG A 325 13.16 1.09 -14.08
N GLN A 326 14.14 0.56 -14.81
CA GLN A 326 13.92 -0.15 -16.06
C GLN A 326 13.05 -1.41 -15.85
N MET A 327 13.34 -2.20 -14.81
CA MET A 327 12.55 -3.38 -14.45
C MET A 327 11.08 -3.02 -14.17
N LEU A 328 10.80 -1.99 -13.38
CA LEU A 328 9.42 -1.57 -13.09
C LEU A 328 8.70 -1.00 -14.33
N PHE A 329 9.41 -0.32 -15.23
CA PHE A 329 8.84 0.13 -16.50
C PHE A 329 8.46 -1.05 -17.40
N VAL A 330 9.38 -2.00 -17.61
CA VAL A 330 9.13 -3.19 -18.42
C VAL A 330 8.02 -4.06 -17.83
N GLN A 331 7.99 -4.25 -16.50
CA GLN A 331 6.88 -4.95 -15.83
C GLN A 331 5.54 -4.21 -15.99
N SER A 332 5.53 -2.88 -16.04
CA SER A 332 4.30 -2.12 -16.28
C SER A 332 3.72 -2.37 -17.68
N LEU A 333 4.57 -2.44 -18.71
CA LEU A 333 4.14 -2.80 -20.07
C LEU A 333 3.73 -4.29 -20.15
N PHE A 334 4.51 -5.18 -19.55
CA PHE A 334 4.29 -6.64 -19.55
C PHE A 334 2.97 -7.07 -18.90
N TRP A 335 2.48 -6.32 -17.91
CA TRP A 335 1.16 -6.56 -17.30
C TRP A 335 0.03 -5.83 -18.02
N SER A 336 0.22 -4.57 -18.44
CA SER A 336 -0.88 -3.76 -18.98
C SER A 336 -1.28 -4.12 -20.40
N ILE A 337 -0.30 -4.30 -21.31
CA ILE A 337 -0.61 -4.55 -22.73
C ILE A 337 -1.31 -5.91 -22.92
N PRO A 338 -0.80 -7.04 -22.38
CA PRO A 338 -1.47 -8.33 -22.58
C PRO A 338 -2.80 -8.44 -21.84
N ALA A 339 -2.98 -7.76 -20.69
CA ALA A 339 -4.28 -7.69 -20.02
C ALA A 339 -5.35 -7.02 -20.91
N LEU A 340 -5.02 -5.91 -21.58
CA LEU A 340 -5.94 -5.22 -22.47
C LEU A 340 -6.23 -6.02 -23.75
N VAL A 341 -5.20 -6.64 -24.36
CA VAL A 341 -5.38 -7.52 -25.54
C VAL A 341 -6.25 -8.73 -25.20
N LEU A 342 -6.03 -9.34 -24.03
CA LEU A 342 -6.83 -10.48 -23.56
C LEU A 342 -8.27 -10.08 -23.22
N ALA A 343 -8.46 -8.91 -22.57
CA ALA A 343 -9.78 -8.36 -22.30
C ALA A 343 -10.58 -8.12 -23.60
N ALA A 344 -9.93 -7.58 -24.64
CA ALA A 344 -10.51 -7.38 -25.97
C ALA A 344 -10.93 -8.72 -26.61
N GLY A 345 -10.03 -9.72 -26.66
CA GLY A 345 -10.35 -11.03 -27.21
C GLY A 345 -11.51 -11.74 -26.49
N LEU A 346 -11.56 -11.66 -25.16
CA LEU A 346 -12.65 -12.21 -24.36
C LEU A 346 -13.96 -11.41 -24.50
N THR A 347 -13.88 -10.10 -24.79
CA THR A 347 -15.06 -9.29 -25.12
C THR A 347 -15.70 -9.76 -26.43
N VAL A 348 -14.90 -10.06 -27.45
CA VAL A 348 -15.39 -10.64 -28.71
C VAL A 348 -16.07 -11.98 -28.44
N ILE A 349 -15.46 -12.87 -27.65
CA ILE A 349 -16.03 -14.18 -27.29
C ILE A 349 -17.34 -14.06 -26.49
N ALA A 350 -17.51 -13.01 -25.67
CA ALA A 350 -18.76 -12.74 -24.96
C ALA A 350 -19.87 -12.22 -25.89
N VAL A 351 -19.53 -11.40 -26.89
CA VAL A 351 -20.50 -10.71 -27.77
C VAL A 351 -20.91 -11.55 -28.98
N VAL A 352 -20.00 -12.30 -29.61
CA VAL A 352 -20.27 -13.08 -30.84
C VAL A 352 -21.41 -14.09 -30.63
N SER A 353 -22.45 -13.97 -31.46
CA SER A 353 -23.69 -14.76 -31.43
C SER A 353 -23.48 -16.26 -31.49
N ASP A 354 -22.50 -16.67 -32.28
CA ASP A 354 -22.37 -18.03 -32.80
C ASP A 354 -21.75 -18.99 -31.77
N ILE A 355 -21.04 -18.44 -30.77
CA ILE A 355 -20.56 -19.18 -29.62
C ILE A 355 -21.71 -19.31 -28.61
N PRO A 356 -22.07 -20.52 -28.15
CA PRO A 356 -23.08 -20.70 -27.11
C PRO A 356 -22.69 -19.94 -25.84
N ALA A 357 -23.60 -19.13 -25.29
CA ALA A 357 -23.29 -18.26 -24.15
C ALA A 357 -22.86 -19.05 -22.88
N THR A 358 -23.22 -20.33 -22.77
CA THR A 358 -22.75 -21.26 -21.73
C THR A 358 -21.25 -21.59 -21.85
N VAL A 359 -20.70 -21.54 -23.07
CA VAL A 359 -19.29 -21.75 -23.39
C VAL A 359 -18.52 -20.44 -23.26
N SER A 360 -19.06 -19.33 -23.79
CA SER A 360 -18.50 -17.98 -23.58
C SER A 360 -18.33 -17.67 -22.09
N TYR A 361 -19.30 -18.04 -21.24
CA TYR A 361 -19.22 -17.84 -19.79
C TYR A 361 -18.01 -18.56 -19.18
N GLY A 362 -17.84 -19.86 -19.45
CA GLY A 362 -16.72 -20.64 -18.95
C GLY A 362 -15.36 -20.11 -19.42
N ILE A 363 -15.25 -19.74 -20.70
CA ILE A 363 -14.01 -19.19 -21.27
C ILE A 363 -13.67 -17.83 -20.63
N CYS A 364 -14.63 -16.90 -20.60
CA CYS A 364 -14.39 -15.55 -20.08
C CYS A 364 -14.11 -15.52 -18.58
N TRP A 365 -14.62 -16.48 -17.79
CA TRP A 365 -14.25 -16.62 -16.37
C TRP A 365 -12.98 -17.42 -16.11
N ALA A 366 -12.63 -18.43 -16.91
CA ALA A 366 -11.43 -19.24 -16.68
C ALA A 366 -10.14 -18.56 -17.17
N VAL A 367 -10.15 -18.00 -18.38
CA VAL A 367 -8.94 -17.55 -19.07
C VAL A 367 -8.21 -16.40 -18.36
N PRO A 368 -8.87 -15.33 -17.86
CA PRO A 368 -8.18 -14.24 -17.14
C PRO A 368 -7.36 -14.71 -15.93
N PHE A 369 -7.85 -15.71 -15.20
CA PHE A 369 -7.24 -16.17 -13.96
C PHE A 369 -6.12 -17.19 -14.22
N LEU A 370 -6.29 -18.08 -15.21
CA LEU A 370 -5.20 -18.94 -15.70
C LEU A 370 -4.05 -18.09 -16.27
N TRP A 371 -4.36 -17.07 -17.06
CA TRP A 371 -3.40 -16.09 -17.56
C TRP A 371 -2.68 -15.36 -16.42
N CYS A 372 -3.43 -14.82 -15.44
CA CYS A 372 -2.88 -14.10 -14.30
C CYS A 372 -1.96 -14.97 -13.44
N ALA A 373 -2.30 -16.25 -13.22
CA ALA A 373 -1.45 -17.20 -12.50
C ALA A 373 -0.13 -17.47 -13.24
N LEU A 374 -0.18 -17.66 -14.57
CA LEU A 374 0.99 -17.88 -15.42
C LEU A 374 1.89 -16.64 -15.49
N TRP A 375 1.32 -15.45 -15.75
CA TRP A 375 2.05 -14.18 -15.75
C TRP A 375 2.65 -13.87 -14.38
N GLY A 376 1.93 -14.18 -13.30
CA GLY A 376 2.43 -14.09 -11.92
C GLY A 376 3.69 -14.93 -11.69
N ALA A 377 3.67 -16.19 -12.12
CA ALA A 377 4.83 -17.08 -12.02
C ALA A 377 6.03 -16.58 -12.85
N ILE A 378 5.79 -16.08 -14.07
CA ILE A 378 6.81 -15.48 -14.93
C ILE A 378 7.43 -14.23 -14.28
N THR A 379 6.60 -13.28 -13.83
CA THR A 379 7.05 -12.05 -13.15
C THR A 379 7.85 -12.34 -11.88
N VAL A 380 7.42 -13.28 -11.04
CA VAL A 380 8.17 -13.65 -9.83
C VAL A 380 9.56 -14.20 -10.18
N ARG A 381 9.66 -15.04 -11.22
CA ARG A 381 10.94 -15.62 -11.66
C ARG A 381 11.84 -14.59 -12.35
N TRP A 382 11.26 -13.66 -13.11
CA TRP A 382 11.96 -12.56 -13.77
C TRP A 382 12.49 -11.55 -12.76
N CYS A 383 11.62 -10.93 -11.94
CA CYS A 383 12.03 -9.92 -10.96
C CYS A 383 13.08 -10.46 -9.98
N LYS A 384 13.04 -11.76 -9.61
CA LYS A 384 14.10 -12.38 -8.80
C LYS A 384 15.45 -12.40 -9.53
N ARG A 385 15.51 -12.68 -10.83
CA ARG A 385 16.76 -12.66 -11.62
C ARG A 385 17.31 -11.24 -11.75
N ASP A 386 16.45 -10.27 -12.05
CA ASP A 386 16.89 -8.89 -12.27
C ASP A 386 17.26 -8.17 -10.96
N MET A 387 16.64 -8.49 -9.82
CA MET A 387 17.10 -8.02 -8.50
C MET A 387 18.45 -8.63 -8.05
N VAL A 388 18.83 -9.81 -8.56
CA VAL A 388 20.16 -10.40 -8.33
C VAL A 388 21.21 -9.74 -9.23
N ARG A 389 20.87 -9.45 -10.49
CA ARG A 389 21.73 -8.67 -11.40
C ARG A 389 21.96 -7.24 -10.90
N GLU A 390 20.88 -6.58 -10.47
CA GLU A 390 20.93 -5.25 -9.84
C GLU A 390 21.88 -5.22 -8.64
N ARG A 391 21.89 -6.29 -7.82
CA ARG A 391 22.83 -6.42 -6.70
C ARG A 391 24.27 -6.51 -7.19
N ALA A 392 24.57 -7.45 -8.10
CA ALA A 392 25.93 -7.65 -8.60
C ALA A 392 26.48 -6.39 -9.28
N GLU A 393 25.69 -5.74 -10.14
CA GLU A 393 26.05 -4.46 -10.78
C GLU A 393 26.18 -3.27 -9.81
N TRP A 394 25.65 -3.38 -8.59
CA TRP A 394 25.81 -2.37 -7.55
C TRP A 394 27.08 -2.61 -6.73
N GLU A 395 27.34 -3.87 -6.39
CA GLU A 395 28.53 -4.33 -5.67
C GLU A 395 29.81 -4.21 -6.53
N GLU A 396 29.69 -4.28 -7.85
CA GLU A 396 30.76 -3.97 -8.83
C GLU A 396 31.08 -2.46 -8.91
N LYS A 397 30.08 -1.59 -8.83
CA LYS A 397 30.23 -0.12 -8.99
C LYS A 397 30.50 0.60 -7.68
N ASN A 398 30.07 0.01 -6.57
CA ASN A 398 30.37 0.41 -5.21
C ASN A 398 31.04 -0.80 -4.56
N PRO A 399 32.28 -1.15 -4.96
CA PRO A 399 33.01 -2.18 -4.24
C PRO A 399 33.09 -1.72 -2.79
N THR A 400 32.45 -2.47 -1.88
CA THR A 400 32.65 -2.20 -0.47
C THR A 400 34.12 -2.43 -0.19
N GLU A 401 34.78 -1.41 0.37
CA GLU A 401 36.08 -1.56 0.98
C GLU A 401 35.90 -2.48 2.18
N LYS A 402 35.94 -3.79 1.90
CA LYS A 402 36.12 -4.84 2.88
C LYS A 402 37.54 -4.65 3.39
N VAL A 403 37.70 -3.77 4.37
CA VAL A 403 38.96 -3.47 5.04
C VAL A 403 39.69 -4.79 5.29
N ASP A 404 40.88 -4.94 4.69
CA ASP A 404 41.63 -6.20 4.67
C ASP A 404 42.17 -6.54 6.06
N ALA A 405 41.28 -7.02 6.93
CA ALA A 405 41.58 -7.58 8.24
C ALA A 405 42.52 -8.80 8.16
N THR A 406 42.79 -9.29 6.94
CA THR A 406 43.79 -10.32 6.64
C THR A 406 45.23 -9.78 6.66
N ASN A 407 45.47 -8.50 6.35
CA ASN A 407 46.84 -7.94 6.28
C ASN A 407 47.42 -7.54 7.65
N ASN A 408 46.59 -7.13 8.62
CA ASN A 408 47.06 -6.79 9.97
C ASN A 408 47.44 -8.01 10.83
N GLY A 409 47.28 -9.24 10.32
CA GLY A 409 47.77 -10.45 10.97
C GLY A 409 49.26 -10.75 10.74
N LEU A 410 49.90 -10.09 9.77
CA LEU A 410 51.25 -10.43 9.29
C LEU A 410 52.37 -9.46 9.73
N LEU A 411 52.05 -8.43 10.52
CA LEU A 411 53.01 -7.45 11.04
C LEU A 411 53.19 -7.51 12.58
N ALA A 412 52.76 -8.62 13.20
CA ALA A 412 52.87 -8.85 14.64
C ALA A 412 53.91 -9.94 15.02
N THR A 413 54.79 -10.33 14.08
CA THR A 413 55.82 -11.38 14.27
C THR A 413 57.14 -11.06 13.54
N VAL A 414 57.79 -9.96 13.94
CA VAL A 414 59.23 -9.71 13.77
C VAL A 414 59.76 -9.11 15.07
#